data_AF-A0A3B0PQB1-F1
#
_entry.id   AF-A0A3B0PQB1-F1
#
_cell.length_a   1.000
_cell.length_b   1.000
_cell.length_c   1.000
_cell.angle_alpha   90.00
_cell.angle_beta   90.00
_cell.angle_gamma   90.00
#
_symmetry.space_group_name_H-M   'P 1'
#
loop_
_entity.id
_entity.type
_entity.pdbx_description
1 polymer ?
#
loop_
_entity_poly.entity_id
_entity_poly.type
_entity_poly.pdbx_seq_one_letter_code
_entity_poly.pdbx_strand_id
1 'polypeptide(L)' 'MVIKINTESIKISQLLKLARITDTGGAAKYFLQENEVMLNGKRIESKSTKIRQNDIVW' A
#
# COMPACT_ATOMS: atom_id res chain seq x y z
N MET A 1 7.42 -11.23 -0.43
CA MET A 1 6.56 -11.48 0.75
C MET A 1 5.12 -11.67 0.27
N VAL A 2 4.33 -12.54 0.90
CA VAL A 2 2.92 -12.76 0.52
C VAL A 2 2.02 -12.29 1.67
N ILE A 3 1.11 -11.37 1.41
CA ILE A 3 0.11 -10.88 2.38
C ILE A 3 -1.26 -11.41 1.96
N LYS A 4 -1.93 -12.15 2.84
CA LYS A 4 -3.30 -12.62 2.63
C LYS A 4 -4.29 -11.56 3.14
N ILE A 5 -5.29 -11.23 2.34
CA ILE A 5 -6.42 -10.38 2.72
C ILE A 5 -7.72 -11.16 2.54
N ASN A 6 -8.66 -11.00 3.47
CA ASN A 6 -9.98 -11.65 3.41
C ASN A 6 -11.07 -10.71 2.87
N THR A 7 -10.66 -9.55 2.35
CA THR A 7 -11.54 -8.53 1.79
C THR A 7 -11.25 -8.40 0.30
N GLU A 8 -12.22 -7.93 -0.48
CA GLU A 8 -12.05 -7.70 -1.93
C GLU A 8 -10.93 -6.70 -2.24
N SER A 9 -10.64 -5.79 -1.31
CA SER A 9 -9.54 -4.83 -1.42
C SER A 9 -9.01 -4.41 -0.06
N ILE A 10 -7.80 -3.86 -0.06
CA ILE A 10 -7.14 -3.24 1.09
C ILE A 10 -6.55 -1.89 0.65
N LYS A 11 -6.49 -0.90 1.54
CA LYS A 11 -5.77 0.36 1.23
C LYS A 11 -4.26 0.14 1.29
N ILE A 12 -3.49 0.84 0.45
CA ILE A 12 -2.02 0.82 0.51
C ILE A 12 -1.49 1.16 1.92
N SER A 13 -2.08 2.14 2.61
CA SER A 13 -1.69 2.46 4.00
C SER A 13 -1.91 1.29 4.97
N GLN A 14 -2.94 0.48 4.77
CA GLN A 14 -3.15 -0.71 5.57
C GLN A 14 -2.20 -1.84 5.16
N LEU A 15 -1.89 -1.98 3.86
CA LEU A 15 -0.90 -2.93 3.37
C LEU A 15 0.49 -2.65 3.96
N LEU A 16 0.94 -1.38 3.94
CA LEU A 16 2.22 -0.95 4.52
C LEU A 16 2.29 -1.24 6.03
N LYS A 17 1.16 -1.09 6.73
CA LYS A 17 1.06 -1.47 8.15
C LYS A 17 1.17 -2.98 8.35
N LEU A 18 0.44 -3.78 7.56
CA LEU A 18 0.52 -5.24 7.63
C LEU A 18 1.93 -5.75 7.29
N ALA A 19 2.63 -5.06 6.39
CA ALA A 19 4.01 -5.31 6.03
C ALA A 19 5.03 -4.83 7.08
N ARG A 20 4.58 -4.20 8.17
CA ARG A 20 5.43 -3.59 9.21
C ARG A 20 6.43 -2.55 8.68
N ILE A 21 6.07 -1.88 7.58
CA ILE A 21 6.86 -0.78 6.99
C ILE A 21 6.54 0.54 7.70
N THR A 22 5.28 0.71 8.14
CA THR A 22 4.83 1.91 8.85
C THR A 22 3.89 1.56 9.99
N ASP A 23 3.88 2.35 11.06
CA ASP A 23 3.03 2.08 12.24
C ASP A 23 1.68 2.80 12.19
N THR A 24 1.63 3.98 11.55
CA THR A 24 0.44 4.84 11.52
C THR A 24 0.03 5.19 10.11
N GLY A 25 -1.25 5.58 9.93
CA GLY A 25 -1.74 6.07 8.64
C GLY A 25 -1.11 7.41 8.23
N GLY A 26 -0.54 8.18 9.17
CA GLY A 26 0.25 9.37 8.90
C GLY A 26 1.63 9.01 8.36
N ALA A 27 2.32 8.07 9.00
CA ALA A 27 3.61 7.56 8.53
C ALA A 27 3.50 6.96 7.11
N ALA A 28 2.42 6.23 6.80
CA ALA A 28 2.15 5.74 5.45
C ALA A 28 2.03 6.86 4.40
N LYS A 29 1.54 8.04 4.78
CA LYS A 29 1.49 9.19 3.86
C LYS A 29 2.91 9.65 3.51
N TYR A 30 3.72 9.91 4.53
CA TYR A 30 5.09 10.38 4.35
C TYR A 30 5.94 9.36 3.59
N PHE A 31 5.82 8.07 3.92
CA PHE A 31 6.50 6.99 3.21
C PHE A 31 6.20 7.01 1.70
N LEU A 32 4.93 7.15 1.31
CA LEU A 32 4.53 7.21 -0.11
C LEU A 32 4.95 8.52 -0.82
N GLN A 33 5.25 9.57 -0.06
CA GLN A 33 5.75 10.83 -0.61
C GLN A 33 7.28 10.80 -0.82
N GLU A 34 8.00 10.15 0.09
CA GLU A 34 9.47 10.06 0.08
C GLU A 34 10.00 8.91 -0.78
N ASN A 35 9.20 7.85 -0.94
CA ASN A 35 9.58 6.67 -1.71
C ASN A 35 8.76 6.59 -2.99
N GLU A 36 9.40 6.13 -4.07
CA GLU A 36 8.70 5.79 -5.29
C GLU A 36 8.00 4.44 -5.11
N VAL A 37 6.68 4.49 -4.95
CA VAL A 37 5.84 3.29 -4.84
C VAL A 37 4.89 3.23 -6.01
N MET A 38 4.85 2.08 -6.68
CA MET A 38 4.05 1.87 -7.88
C MET A 38 3.04 0.76 -7.68
N LEU A 39 1.83 0.96 -8.21
CA LEU A 39 0.78 -0.04 -8.31
C LEU A 39 0.59 -0.38 -9.78
N ASN A 40 0.90 -1.62 -10.17
CA ASN A 40 0.79 -2.10 -11.56
C ASN A 40 1.47 -1.18 -12.58
N GLY A 41 2.66 -0.67 -12.26
CA GLY A 41 3.40 0.22 -13.16
C GLY A 41 2.94 1.69 -13.13
N LYS A 42 2.00 2.07 -12.26
CA LYS A 42 1.55 3.47 -12.10
C LYS A 42 1.86 4.00 -10.71
N ARG A 43 2.25 5.26 -10.63
CA ARG A 43 2.51 5.92 -9.34
C ARG A 43 1.25 5.95 -8.49
N ILE A 44 1.40 5.68 -7.20
CA ILE A 44 0.29 5.74 -6.26
C ILE A 44 -0.13 7.19 -6.02
N GLU A 45 -1.40 7.49 -6.24
CA GLU A 45 -1.95 8.83 -6.06
C GLU A 45 -2.19 9.19 -4.58
N SER A 46 -2.57 8.21 -3.75
CA SER A 46 -2.85 8.48 -2.33
C SER A 46 -2.68 7.26 -1.42
N LYS A 47 -2.52 7.51 -0.12
CA LYS A 47 -2.51 6.48 0.93
C LYS A 47 -3.82 5.68 1.05
N SER A 48 -4.89 6.15 0.41
CA SER A 48 -6.21 5.54 0.39
C SER A 48 -6.45 4.69 -0.87
N THR A 49 -5.49 4.63 -1.79
CA THR A 49 -5.55 3.79 -2.99
C THR A 49 -5.82 2.34 -2.59
N LYS A 50 -6.83 1.74 -3.23
CA LYS A 50 -7.25 0.37 -2.99
C LYS A 50 -6.43 -0.59 -3.87
N ILE A 51 -5.92 -1.63 -3.23
CA ILE A 51 -5.18 -2.74 -3.81
C ILE A 51 -6.11 -3.95 -3.76
N ARG A 52 -6.21 -4.65 -4.87
CA ARG A 52 -7.06 -5.82 -5.06
C ARG A 52 -6.20 -7.07 -5.26
N GLN A 53 -6.86 -8.22 -5.27
CA GLN A 53 -6.21 -9.46 -5.65
C GLN A 53 -5.55 -9.33 -7.03
N ASN A 54 -4.33 -9.86 -7.16
CA ASN A 54 -3.47 -9.81 -8.36
C ASN A 54 -2.83 -8.45 -8.68
N ASP A 55 -3.06 -7.41 -7.88
CA ASP A 55 -2.29 -6.17 -7.99
C ASP A 55 -0.84 -6.38 -7.53
N ILE A 56 0.10 -5.74 -8.23
CA ILE A 56 1.52 -5.77 -7.91
C ILE A 56 1.94 -4.39 -7.39
N VAL A 57 2.55 -4.37 -6.21
CA VAL A 57 3.14 -3.18 -5.59
C VAL A 57 4.66 -3.31 -5.62
N TRP A 58 5.33 -2.30 -6.16
CA TRP A 58 6.79 -2.14 -6.17
C TRP A 58 7.18 -0.99 -5.25
#